data_AF-A0A1H3XLE3-F1
#
_entry.id   AF-A0A1H3XLE3-F1
#
_cell.length_a   1.000
_cell.length_b   1.000
_cell.length_c   1.000
_cell.angle_alpha   90.00
_cell.angle_beta   90.00
_cell.angle_gamma   90.00
#
_symmetry.space_group_name_H-M   'P 1'
#
loop_
_entity.id
_entity.type
_entity.pdbx_description
1 polymer ?
#
loop_
_entity_poly.entity_id
_entity_poly.type
_entity_poly.pdbx_seq_one_letter_code
_entity_poly.pdbx_strand_id
1 'polypeptide(L)'
;MTRGKIIYIDKDCKVYSTVEFNGDMYPEGNADEVLEKFEAGFFVTYSRYENFVEHFNKKHYGYPEELIGPLVCAEERVINVTENWTDYLYIINNSESKWAIKDKNGTSFLDKRTLAIVYFQQVQKIHHRIIHKSVGKIDYELSKDEFEDIVERLRASSDLVSKVDELFKNSRENVECDFCNGASLQISHENIVVLLLKKIMHDSCEDIDYFIYELDYGRKYEPGMIKDEHDQDIDFSTAGKLYDYLRGAAGL
;
A
#
# COMPACT_ATOMS: atom_id res chain seq x y z
N MET A 1 -23.66 5.34 15.30
CA MET A 1 -22.90 4.69 14.21
C MET A 1 -23.01 5.61 13.01
N THR A 2 -21.90 6.05 12.44
CA THR A 2 -21.91 6.98 11.29
C THR A 2 -21.69 6.21 9.99
N ARG A 3 -22.22 6.74 8.89
CA ARG A 3 -22.18 6.12 7.58
C ARG A 3 -21.36 6.95 6.62
N GLY A 4 -20.65 6.31 5.70
CA GLY A 4 -19.77 7.03 4.79
C GLY A 4 -19.61 6.41 3.42
N LYS A 5 -19.31 7.28 2.44
CA LYS A 5 -18.89 6.89 1.09
C LYS A 5 -17.60 7.56 0.70
N ILE A 6 -16.84 6.90 -0.15
CA ILE A 6 -15.60 7.42 -0.70
C ILE A 6 -15.81 7.60 -2.20
N ILE A 7 -15.73 8.85 -2.65
CA ILE A 7 -15.93 9.23 -4.05
C ILE A 7 -14.57 9.56 -4.66
N TYR A 8 -14.23 8.92 -5.77
CA TYR A 8 -12.97 9.12 -6.46
C TYR A 8 -13.20 9.64 -7.88
N ILE A 9 -12.51 10.74 -8.21
CA ILE A 9 -12.48 11.32 -9.54
C ILE A 9 -11.12 10.99 -10.16
N ASP A 10 -11.12 10.23 -11.25
CA ASP A 10 -9.89 9.81 -11.92
C ASP A 10 -9.32 10.89 -12.87
N LYS A 11 -8.19 10.56 -13.53
CA LYS A 11 -7.52 11.48 -14.46
C LYS A 11 -8.34 11.78 -15.72
N ASP A 12 -9.21 10.85 -16.11
CA ASP A 12 -10.11 10.97 -17.26
C ASP A 12 -11.44 11.64 -16.89
N CYS A 13 -11.54 12.18 -15.67
CA CYS A 13 -12.75 12.83 -15.13
C CYS A 13 -13.95 11.88 -14.97
N LYS A 14 -13.72 10.56 -14.91
CA LYS A 14 -14.72 9.58 -14.49
C LYS A 14 -14.83 9.58 -12.97
N VAL A 15 -16.05 9.39 -12.48
CA VAL A 15 -16.36 9.44 -11.06
C VAL A 15 -16.83 8.07 -10.61
N TYR A 16 -16.28 7.63 -9.48
CA TYR A 16 -16.58 6.36 -8.85
C TYR A 16 -17.00 6.62 -7.41
N SER A 17 -17.93 5.81 -6.90
CA SER A 17 -18.38 5.86 -5.51
C SER A 17 -18.38 4.47 -4.94
N THR A 18 -17.99 4.37 -3.68
CA THR A 18 -18.24 3.16 -2.91
C THR A 18 -19.72 2.99 -2.60
N VAL A 19 -20.11 1.76 -2.21
CA VAL A 19 -21.27 1.50 -1.36
C VAL A 19 -21.17 2.28 -0.04
N GLU A 20 -22.28 2.38 0.68
CA GLU A 20 -22.31 3.05 1.97
C GLU A 20 -21.75 2.14 3.07
N PHE A 21 -20.60 2.52 3.64
CA PHE A 21 -20.03 1.85 4.80
C PHE A 21 -20.73 2.30 6.08
N ASN A 22 -21.26 1.34 6.84
CA ASN A 22 -22.01 1.58 8.07
C ASN A 22 -21.15 1.31 9.31
N GLY A 23 -20.49 2.34 9.84
CA GLY A 23 -19.66 2.24 11.04
C GLY A 23 -18.52 3.25 11.03
N ASP A 24 -18.44 4.09 12.06
CA ASP A 24 -17.28 4.94 12.39
C ASP A 24 -16.61 5.69 11.23
N MET A 25 -17.38 6.10 10.22
CA MET A 25 -16.93 6.88 9.07
C MET A 25 -16.80 8.40 9.35
N TYR A 26 -16.70 8.81 10.61
CA TYR A 26 -16.40 10.20 10.99
C TYR A 26 -14.88 10.44 11.00
N PRO A 27 -14.38 11.68 10.84
CA PRO A 27 -12.97 12.01 11.08
C PRO A 27 -12.57 11.61 12.50
N GLU A 28 -11.37 11.07 12.73
CA GLU A 28 -10.92 10.40 13.97
C GLU A 28 -11.50 8.99 14.19
N GLY A 29 -12.36 8.51 13.29
CA GLY A 29 -12.81 7.13 13.20
C GLY A 29 -12.06 6.34 12.13
N ASN A 30 -12.71 5.35 11.52
CA ASN A 30 -12.14 4.56 10.43
C ASN A 30 -11.74 5.44 9.23
N ALA A 31 -12.42 6.57 9.03
CA ALA A 31 -12.16 7.44 7.89
C ALA A 31 -10.82 8.18 7.94
N ASP A 32 -10.08 8.16 9.06
CA ASP A 32 -8.71 8.68 9.11
C ASP A 32 -7.79 7.97 8.12
N GLU A 33 -8.02 6.68 7.88
CA GLU A 33 -7.25 5.92 6.90
C GLU A 33 -7.39 6.52 5.49
N VAL A 34 -8.56 7.09 5.15
CA VAL A 34 -8.77 7.78 3.87
C VAL A 34 -7.92 9.06 3.79
N LEU A 35 -7.87 9.83 4.89
CA LEU A 35 -7.11 11.08 4.97
C LEU A 35 -5.61 10.81 4.91
N GLU A 36 -5.11 9.86 5.70
CA GLU A 36 -3.70 9.44 5.72
C GLU A 36 -3.23 8.98 4.33
N LYS A 37 -4.01 8.13 3.66
CA LYS A 37 -3.68 7.64 2.30
C LYS A 37 -3.73 8.77 1.28
N PHE A 38 -4.66 9.72 1.42
CA PHE A 38 -4.71 10.88 0.55
C PHE A 38 -3.49 11.78 0.71
N GLU A 39 -3.10 12.08 1.96
CA GLU A 39 -1.93 12.90 2.29
C GLU A 39 -0.62 12.24 1.82
N ALA A 40 -0.50 10.92 1.99
CA ALA A 40 0.60 10.10 1.45
C ALA A 40 0.63 10.02 -0.08
N GLY A 41 -0.39 10.53 -0.77
CA GLY A 41 -0.49 10.53 -2.22
C GLY A 41 -0.78 9.16 -2.83
N PHE A 42 -1.48 8.29 -2.10
CA PHE A 42 -1.78 6.93 -2.54
C PHE A 42 -2.70 6.86 -3.76
N PHE A 43 -3.73 7.72 -3.82
CA PHE A 43 -4.81 7.69 -4.83
C PHE A 43 -4.43 8.24 -6.23
N VAL A 44 -3.31 7.79 -6.79
CA VAL A 44 -2.80 8.26 -8.11
C VAL A 44 -3.45 7.59 -9.32
N THR A 45 -4.08 6.43 -9.13
CA THR A 45 -4.75 5.64 -10.17
C THR A 45 -6.03 5.02 -9.62
N TYR A 46 -6.93 4.61 -10.53
CA TYR A 46 -8.16 3.89 -10.16
C TYR A 46 -7.85 2.57 -9.43
N SER A 47 -6.92 1.76 -9.94
CA SER A 47 -6.53 0.49 -9.29
C SER A 47 -6.04 0.70 -7.84
N ARG A 48 -5.30 1.78 -7.53
CA ARG A 48 -4.94 2.08 -6.14
C ARG A 48 -6.14 2.47 -5.29
N TYR A 49 -7.07 3.23 -5.83
CA TYR A 49 -8.32 3.52 -5.15
C TYR A 49 -9.14 2.24 -4.88
N GLU A 50 -9.25 1.36 -5.87
CA GLU A 50 -9.94 0.08 -5.76
C GLU A 50 -9.32 -0.82 -4.70
N ASN A 51 -8.02 -1.06 -4.78
CA ASN A 51 -7.27 -1.84 -3.77
C ASN A 51 -7.41 -1.26 -2.36
N PHE A 52 -7.43 0.07 -2.23
CA PHE A 52 -7.68 0.71 -0.95
C PHE A 52 -9.07 0.38 -0.42
N VAL A 53 -10.12 0.51 -1.24
CA VAL A 53 -11.51 0.26 -0.84
C VAL A 53 -11.70 -1.21 -0.44
N GLU A 54 -11.12 -2.16 -1.17
CA GLU A 54 -11.19 -3.59 -0.84
C GLU A 54 -10.54 -3.89 0.51
N HIS A 55 -9.33 -3.37 0.73
CA HIS A 55 -8.61 -3.56 2.00
C HIS A 55 -9.35 -2.89 3.17
N PHE A 56 -9.84 -1.66 2.94
CA PHE A 56 -10.61 -0.90 3.91
C PHE A 56 -11.89 -1.66 4.31
N ASN A 57 -12.61 -2.21 3.34
CA ASN A 57 -13.78 -3.06 3.59
C ASN A 57 -13.41 -4.31 4.38
N LYS A 58 -12.41 -5.07 3.94
CA LYS A 58 -11.97 -6.32 4.60
C LYS A 58 -11.58 -6.09 6.07
N LYS A 59 -10.94 -4.95 6.35
CA LYS A 59 -10.47 -4.59 7.68
C LYS A 59 -11.60 -4.18 8.64
N HIS A 60 -12.61 -3.46 8.15
CA HIS A 60 -13.57 -2.76 9.02
C HIS A 60 -15.02 -3.24 8.92
N TYR A 61 -15.48 -3.75 7.77
CA TYR A 61 -16.91 -4.00 7.51
C TYR A 61 -17.23 -5.40 6.98
N GLY A 62 -16.35 -5.98 6.15
CA GLY A 62 -16.48 -7.33 5.61
C GLY A 62 -17.67 -7.51 4.67
N TYR A 63 -18.04 -6.48 3.91
CA TYR A 63 -19.15 -6.56 2.96
C TYR A 63 -18.81 -7.48 1.77
N PRO A 64 -19.67 -8.45 1.43
CA PRO A 64 -19.44 -9.39 0.32
C PRO A 64 -19.83 -8.86 -1.06
N GLU A 65 -20.59 -7.76 -1.13
CA GLU A 65 -21.05 -7.16 -2.38
C GLU A 65 -19.96 -6.40 -3.15
N GLU A 66 -20.24 -6.11 -4.42
CA GLU A 66 -19.43 -5.21 -5.24
C GLU A 66 -19.39 -3.81 -4.59
N LEU A 67 -18.19 -3.37 -4.22
CA LEU A 67 -18.01 -2.22 -3.35
C LEU A 67 -18.01 -0.90 -4.10
N ILE A 68 -17.68 -0.87 -5.39
CA ILE A 68 -17.43 0.35 -6.16
C ILE A 68 -18.30 0.35 -7.40
N GLY A 69 -18.97 1.47 -7.66
CA GLY A 69 -19.74 1.67 -8.88
C GLY A 69 -19.44 3.03 -9.52
N PRO A 70 -19.69 3.19 -10.84
CA PRO A 70 -19.63 4.49 -11.48
C PRO A 70 -20.70 5.41 -10.90
N LEU A 71 -20.32 6.66 -10.64
CA LEU A 71 -21.24 7.72 -10.19
C LEU A 71 -21.53 8.65 -11.37
N VAL A 72 -22.79 8.64 -11.83
CA VAL A 72 -23.23 9.52 -12.93
C VAL A 72 -23.57 10.89 -12.37
N CYS A 73 -22.82 11.91 -12.79
CA CYS A 73 -23.11 13.30 -12.47
C CYS A 73 -24.15 13.88 -13.46
N ALA A 74 -25.17 14.56 -12.94
CA ALA A 74 -26.20 15.21 -13.77
C ALA A 74 -25.65 16.40 -14.58
N GLU A 75 -24.59 17.03 -14.08
CA GLU A 75 -23.89 18.15 -14.71
C GLU A 75 -22.39 17.82 -14.83
N GLU A 76 -21.77 18.29 -15.91
CA GLU A 76 -20.35 18.05 -16.15
C GLU A 76 -19.49 18.67 -15.04
N ARG A 77 -18.63 17.85 -14.42
CA ARG A 77 -17.70 18.25 -13.36
C ARG A 77 -18.36 18.84 -12.11
N VAL A 78 -19.59 18.44 -11.84
CA VAL A 78 -20.34 18.85 -10.64
C VAL A 78 -20.75 17.62 -9.84
N ILE A 79 -20.37 17.59 -8.56
CA ILE A 79 -20.92 16.65 -7.59
C ILE A 79 -22.00 17.38 -6.80
N ASN A 80 -23.26 17.00 -7.01
CA ASN A 80 -24.39 17.57 -6.27
C ASN A 80 -24.67 16.73 -5.03
N VAL A 81 -24.50 17.32 -3.85
CA VAL A 81 -24.75 16.69 -2.54
C VAL A 81 -25.97 17.26 -1.83
N THR A 82 -26.79 18.11 -2.47
CA THR A 82 -27.97 18.72 -1.83
C THR A 82 -29.02 17.71 -1.39
N GLU A 83 -29.06 16.54 -2.04
CA GLU A 83 -29.97 15.44 -1.71
C GLU A 83 -29.25 14.26 -1.05
N ASN A 84 -27.99 14.44 -0.61
CA ASN A 84 -27.24 13.38 0.03
C ASN A 84 -27.81 13.07 1.43
N TRP A 85 -27.95 11.78 1.74
CA TRP A 85 -28.39 11.26 3.04
C TRP A 85 -27.31 10.46 3.77
N THR A 86 -26.15 10.23 3.14
CA THR A 86 -24.99 9.61 3.80
C THR A 86 -24.34 10.62 4.75
N ASP A 87 -23.96 10.19 5.95
CA ASP A 87 -23.47 11.11 6.98
C ASP A 87 -22.15 11.77 6.53
N TYR A 88 -21.20 11.01 5.97
CA TYR A 88 -19.93 11.52 5.48
C TYR A 88 -19.64 11.15 4.02
N LEU A 89 -19.17 12.10 3.21
CA LEU A 89 -18.58 11.83 1.90
C LEU A 89 -17.13 12.29 1.88
N TYR A 90 -16.25 11.42 1.40
CA TYR A 90 -14.84 11.71 1.16
C TYR A 90 -14.61 11.80 -0.35
N ILE A 91 -14.55 13.02 -0.88
CA ILE A 91 -14.48 13.26 -2.33
C ILE A 91 -13.05 13.58 -2.73
N ILE A 92 -12.38 12.66 -3.41
CA ILE A 92 -10.98 12.73 -3.81
C ILE A 92 -10.90 13.18 -5.28
N ASN A 93 -10.26 14.33 -5.55
CA ASN A 93 -9.99 14.79 -6.90
C ASN A 93 -8.56 14.47 -7.34
N ASN A 94 -8.40 13.40 -8.13
CA ASN A 94 -7.15 13.05 -8.79
C ASN A 94 -7.10 13.51 -10.27
N SER A 95 -8.12 14.22 -10.75
CA SER A 95 -8.11 14.84 -12.07
C SER A 95 -7.24 16.11 -12.08
N GLU A 96 -6.79 16.52 -13.27
CA GLU A 96 -6.16 17.84 -13.45
C GLU A 96 -7.20 18.97 -13.57
N SER A 97 -8.50 18.62 -13.56
CA SER A 97 -9.60 19.57 -13.69
C SER A 97 -10.11 20.03 -12.32
N LYS A 98 -10.61 21.27 -12.29
CA LYS A 98 -11.37 21.80 -11.16
C LYS A 98 -12.79 21.26 -11.20
N TRP A 99 -13.28 20.79 -10.06
CA TRP A 99 -14.64 20.30 -9.86
C TRP A 99 -15.44 21.24 -8.95
N ALA A 100 -16.75 21.22 -9.08
CA ALA A 100 -17.66 21.94 -8.18
C ALA A 100 -18.44 20.94 -7.32
N ILE A 101 -18.60 21.26 -6.04
CA ILE A 101 -19.48 20.55 -5.11
C ILE A 101 -20.64 21.50 -4.82
N LYS A 102 -21.84 21.14 -5.29
CA LYS A 102 -23.07 21.87 -4.94
C LYS A 102 -23.62 21.31 -3.64
N ASP A 103 -23.72 22.15 -2.63
CA ASP A 103 -24.18 21.79 -1.30
C ASP A 103 -25.33 22.73 -0.87
N LYS A 104 -25.92 22.53 0.31
CA LYS A 104 -27.06 23.35 0.75
C LYS A 104 -26.73 24.83 0.97
N ASN A 105 -25.45 25.18 1.11
CA ASN A 105 -24.95 26.53 1.39
C ASN A 105 -24.43 27.23 0.13
N GLY A 106 -24.34 26.53 -1.00
CA GLY A 106 -23.93 27.09 -2.28
C GLY A 106 -23.01 26.15 -3.05
N THR A 107 -21.92 26.68 -3.59
CA THR A 107 -20.97 25.92 -4.40
C THR A 107 -19.57 26.05 -3.82
N SER A 108 -19.00 24.91 -3.44
CA SER A 108 -17.60 24.78 -3.07
C SER A 108 -16.81 24.28 -4.27
N PHE A 109 -15.52 24.58 -4.33
CA PHE A 109 -14.69 24.15 -5.44
C PHE A 109 -13.59 23.19 -4.98
N LEU A 110 -13.46 22.10 -5.72
CA LEU A 110 -12.51 21.04 -5.49
C LEU A 110 -11.42 21.14 -6.58
N ASP A 111 -10.35 21.86 -6.29
CA ASP A 111 -9.20 21.97 -7.19
C ASP A 111 -8.47 20.62 -7.32
N LYS A 112 -7.52 20.51 -8.24
CA LYS A 112 -6.74 19.27 -8.38
C LYS A 112 -6.03 18.89 -7.08
N ARG A 113 -5.90 17.59 -6.81
CA ARG A 113 -5.18 17.05 -5.65
C ARG A 113 -5.76 17.57 -4.33
N THR A 114 -7.08 17.64 -4.28
CA THR A 114 -7.82 17.98 -3.07
C THR A 114 -8.74 16.84 -2.66
N LEU A 115 -9.04 16.79 -1.37
CA LEU A 115 -10.04 15.92 -0.79
C LEU A 115 -11.05 16.79 -0.05
N ALA A 116 -12.34 16.67 -0.38
CA ALA A 116 -13.40 17.30 0.40
C ALA A 116 -14.03 16.31 1.37
N ILE A 117 -14.28 16.77 2.59
CA ILE A 117 -15.11 16.10 3.58
C ILE A 117 -16.46 16.81 3.58
N VAL A 118 -17.50 16.08 3.20
CA VAL A 118 -18.89 16.54 3.26
C VAL A 118 -19.55 15.87 4.45
N TYR A 119 -20.22 16.64 5.30
CA TYR A 119 -21.08 16.13 6.35
C TYR A 119 -22.53 16.39 5.97
N PHE A 120 -23.30 15.32 5.76
CA PHE A 120 -24.61 15.33 5.12
C PHE A 120 -24.58 16.09 3.79
N GLN A 121 -25.11 17.31 3.76
CA GLN A 121 -25.32 18.11 2.55
C GLN A 121 -24.45 19.37 2.56
N GLN A 122 -23.36 19.37 3.33
CA GLN A 122 -22.53 20.54 3.55
C GLN A 122 -21.05 20.16 3.50
N VAL A 123 -20.29 20.87 2.68
CA VAL A 123 -18.83 20.77 2.70
C VAL A 123 -18.33 21.33 4.04
N GLN A 124 -17.65 20.49 4.81
CA GLN A 124 -17.06 20.87 6.10
C GLN A 124 -15.62 21.35 5.93
N LYS A 125 -14.84 20.61 5.12
CA LYS A 125 -13.42 20.86 4.98
C LYS A 125 -12.93 20.43 3.61
N ILE A 126 -11.96 21.18 3.08
CA ILE A 126 -11.23 20.83 1.87
C ILE A 126 -9.75 20.71 2.26
N HIS A 127 -9.19 19.52 2.10
CA HIS A 127 -7.79 19.23 2.29
C HIS A 127 -7.05 19.41 0.97
N HIS A 128 -5.99 20.21 0.99
CA HIS A 128 -5.09 20.34 -0.14
C HIS A 128 -3.86 19.49 0.11
N ARG A 129 -3.52 18.60 -0.84
CA ARG A 129 -2.24 17.91 -0.78
C ARG A 129 -1.14 18.89 -1.19
N ILE A 130 -0.45 19.46 -0.20
CA ILE A 130 0.75 20.28 -0.45
C ILE A 130 1.83 19.35 -0.98
N ILE A 131 2.06 19.40 -2.29
CA ILE A 131 3.33 18.90 -2.81
C ILE A 131 4.34 19.98 -2.45
N HIS A 132 5.16 19.72 -1.42
CA HIS A 132 6.38 20.47 -1.27
C HIS A 132 7.09 20.43 -2.61
N LYS A 133 7.22 21.59 -3.29
CA LYS A 133 8.21 21.75 -4.36
C LYS A 133 9.50 21.25 -3.72
N SER A 134 9.95 20.11 -4.20
CA SER A 134 11.06 19.35 -3.68
C SER A 134 12.14 20.25 -3.06
N VAL A 135 12.30 20.19 -1.73
CA VAL A 135 13.63 19.80 -1.24
C VAL A 135 13.88 18.51 -2.00
N GLY A 136 14.88 18.52 -2.89
CA GLY A 136 15.11 17.50 -3.92
C GLY A 136 14.57 16.16 -3.48
N LYS A 137 13.67 15.58 -4.28
CA LYS A 137 13.18 14.22 -4.11
C LYS A 137 14.41 13.42 -3.69
N ILE A 138 14.51 13.03 -2.42
CA ILE A 138 15.43 11.95 -2.09
C ILE A 138 14.64 10.72 -2.57
N ASP A 139 14.55 10.60 -3.90
CA ASP A 139 14.54 9.30 -4.55
C ASP A 139 15.92 8.76 -4.18
N TYR A 140 16.01 8.15 -3.00
CA TYR A 140 16.98 7.09 -2.85
C TYR A 140 16.37 5.94 -3.66
N GLU A 141 16.59 5.99 -4.97
CA GLU A 141 16.40 4.82 -5.80
C GLU A 141 17.48 3.84 -5.36
N LEU A 142 17.05 2.86 -4.56
CA LEU A 142 17.90 1.72 -4.24
C LEU A 142 18.29 1.08 -5.57
N SER A 143 19.57 1.18 -5.92
CA SER A 143 20.12 0.56 -7.11
C SER A 143 20.07 -0.96 -7.01
N LYS A 144 20.15 -1.65 -8.14
CA LYS A 144 20.21 -3.11 -8.18
C LYS A 144 21.37 -3.65 -7.33
N ASP A 145 22.55 -3.06 -7.48
CA ASP A 145 23.75 -3.45 -6.75
C ASP A 145 23.59 -3.26 -5.23
N GLU A 146 22.99 -2.15 -4.78
CA GLU A 146 22.71 -1.93 -3.36
C GLU A 146 21.67 -2.91 -2.81
N PHE A 147 20.62 -3.21 -3.60
CA PHE A 147 19.63 -4.21 -3.20
C PHE A 147 20.25 -5.59 -3.06
N GLU A 148 21.04 -6.02 -4.04
CA GLU A 148 21.76 -7.29 -4.02
C GLU A 148 22.72 -7.37 -2.83
N ASP A 149 23.49 -6.31 -2.53
CA ASP A 149 24.38 -6.25 -1.36
C ASP A 149 23.61 -6.38 -0.04
N ILE A 150 22.50 -5.65 0.13
CA ILE A 150 21.71 -5.72 1.36
C ILE A 150 21.15 -7.14 1.55
N VAL A 151 20.57 -7.73 0.50
CA VAL A 151 20.01 -9.09 0.55
C VAL A 151 21.10 -10.12 0.82
N GLU A 152 22.28 -9.97 0.20
CA GLU A 152 23.43 -10.85 0.45
C GLU A 152 23.92 -10.76 1.90
N ARG A 153 23.94 -9.55 2.48
CA ARG A 153 24.32 -9.36 3.89
C ARG A 153 23.30 -9.96 4.85
N LEU A 154 22.01 -9.90 4.52
CA LEU A 154 20.96 -10.62 5.25
C LEU A 154 21.18 -12.14 5.18
N ARG A 155 21.45 -12.66 3.97
CA ARG A 155 21.78 -14.08 3.76
C ARG A 155 22.99 -14.52 4.56
N ALA A 156 24.09 -13.78 4.49
CA ALA A 156 25.33 -14.09 5.22
C ALA A 156 25.14 -14.06 6.74
N SER A 157 24.30 -13.14 7.24
CA SER A 157 23.88 -13.08 8.63
C SER A 157 23.10 -14.33 9.05
N SER A 158 22.10 -14.73 8.24
CA SER A 158 21.30 -15.93 8.48
C SER A 158 22.14 -17.22 8.44
N ASP A 159 23.08 -17.31 7.50
CA ASP A 159 24.04 -18.41 7.41
C ASP A 159 24.97 -18.46 8.62
N LEU A 160 25.41 -17.31 9.13
CA LEU A 160 26.26 -17.24 10.32
C LEU A 160 25.50 -17.76 11.55
N VAL A 161 24.26 -17.32 11.74
CA VAL A 161 23.37 -17.81 12.81
C VAL A 161 23.22 -19.33 12.72
N SER A 162 22.94 -19.84 11.52
CA SER A 162 22.78 -21.28 11.28
C SER A 162 24.05 -22.07 11.58
N LYS A 163 25.22 -21.57 11.19
CA LYS A 163 26.52 -22.20 11.50
C LYS A 163 26.81 -22.20 13.00
N VAL A 164 26.53 -21.10 13.68
CA VAL A 164 26.72 -20.99 15.12
C VAL A 164 25.77 -21.95 15.85
N ASP A 165 24.51 -22.04 15.43
CA ASP A 165 23.55 -23.02 15.95
C ASP A 165 24.02 -24.47 15.71
N GLU A 166 24.59 -24.75 14.54
CA GLU A 166 25.15 -26.07 14.24
C GLU A 166 26.35 -26.40 15.14
N LEU A 167 27.27 -25.44 15.34
CA LEU A 167 28.41 -25.60 16.25
C LEU A 167 27.93 -25.88 17.68
N PHE A 168 26.91 -25.16 18.15
CA PHE A 168 26.29 -25.39 19.45
C PHE A 168 25.66 -26.79 19.54
N LYS A 169 24.87 -27.21 18.54
CA LYS A 169 24.26 -28.56 18.48
C LYS A 169 25.31 -29.68 18.46
N ASN A 170 26.44 -29.46 17.79
CA ASN A 170 27.50 -30.46 17.65
C ASN A 170 28.50 -30.46 18.82
N SER A 171 28.45 -29.48 19.74
CA SER A 171 29.34 -29.46 20.90
C SER A 171 28.86 -30.43 21.99
N ARG A 172 29.78 -31.26 22.48
CA ARG A 172 29.51 -32.34 23.45
C ARG A 172 29.01 -31.85 24.82
N GLU A 173 29.21 -30.57 25.15
CA GLU A 173 28.91 -29.99 26.47
C GLU A 173 27.57 -29.22 26.49
N ASN A 174 26.87 -29.12 25.36
CA ASN A 174 25.70 -28.23 25.24
C ASN A 174 24.38 -28.77 25.78
N VAL A 175 24.43 -29.81 26.61
CA VAL A 175 23.23 -30.42 27.22
C VAL A 175 22.55 -29.45 28.22
N GLU A 176 23.24 -28.37 28.64
CA GLU A 176 22.77 -27.43 29.66
C GLU A 176 22.59 -25.97 29.17
N CYS A 177 22.87 -25.66 27.89
CA CYS A 177 22.85 -24.28 27.36
C CYS A 177 21.62 -23.99 26.48
N ASP A 178 20.42 -24.08 27.05
CA ASP A 178 19.15 -23.73 26.38
C ASP A 178 19.00 -22.21 26.10
N PHE A 179 19.87 -21.38 26.66
CA PHE A 179 19.77 -19.91 26.60
C PHE A 179 20.69 -19.25 25.57
N CYS A 180 21.52 -20.00 24.85
CA CYS A 180 22.45 -19.47 23.85
C CYS A 180 22.13 -20.04 22.47
N ASN A 181 21.51 -19.25 21.60
CA ASN A 181 21.40 -19.55 20.17
C ASN A 181 22.21 -18.52 19.35
N GLY A 182 22.53 -18.84 18.10
CA GLY A 182 23.30 -17.99 17.21
C GLY A 182 22.66 -16.61 17.02
N ALA A 183 21.33 -16.53 17.04
CA ALA A 183 20.59 -15.27 16.96
C ALA A 183 20.79 -14.39 18.22
N SER A 184 21.11 -14.97 19.38
CA SER A 184 21.41 -14.23 20.62
C SER A 184 22.74 -13.49 20.54
N LEU A 185 23.66 -13.97 19.70
CA LEU A 185 25.02 -13.45 19.56
C LEU A 185 25.14 -12.38 18.48
N GLN A 186 24.09 -12.19 17.68
CA GLN A 186 24.05 -11.20 16.62
C GLN A 186 22.80 -10.36 16.75
N ILE A 187 22.95 -9.06 17.00
CA ILE A 187 21.83 -8.10 16.88
C ILE A 187 21.46 -8.01 15.39
N SER A 188 20.52 -8.86 14.97
CA SER A 188 19.96 -8.84 13.62
C SER A 188 18.63 -8.08 13.67
N HIS A 189 18.64 -6.87 13.15
CA HIS A 189 17.39 -6.13 12.89
C HIS A 189 16.76 -6.60 11.57
N GLU A 190 16.85 -7.89 11.26
CA GLU A 190 16.44 -8.48 9.97
C GLU A 190 15.01 -8.08 9.62
N ASN A 191 14.07 -8.30 10.53
CA ASN A 191 12.66 -7.93 10.33
C ASN A 191 12.46 -6.45 10.01
N ILE A 192 13.26 -5.56 10.61
CA ILE A 192 13.19 -4.11 10.33
C ILE A 192 13.78 -3.81 8.96
N VAL A 193 14.90 -4.43 8.60
CA VAL A 193 15.53 -4.25 7.28
C VAL A 193 14.60 -4.77 6.18
N VAL A 194 14.01 -5.95 6.35
CA VAL A 194 13.02 -6.52 5.41
C VAL A 194 11.81 -5.60 5.30
N LEU A 195 11.25 -5.12 6.41
CA LEU A 195 10.14 -4.16 6.39
C LEU A 195 10.48 -2.87 5.63
N LEU A 196 11.69 -2.33 5.81
CA LEU A 196 12.15 -1.13 5.11
C LEU A 196 12.35 -1.42 3.61
N LEU A 197 12.92 -2.56 3.25
CA LEU A 197 13.08 -2.99 1.85
C LEU A 197 11.72 -3.11 1.16
N LYS A 198 10.72 -3.76 1.79
CA LYS A 198 9.34 -3.83 1.28
C LYS A 198 8.76 -2.45 1.00
N LYS A 199 8.95 -1.51 1.93
CA LYS A 199 8.47 -0.13 1.79
C LYS A 199 9.18 0.63 0.66
N ILE A 200 10.50 0.49 0.55
CA ILE A 200 11.34 1.17 -0.47
C ILE A 200 11.07 0.61 -1.87
N MET A 201 10.92 -0.70 -1.99
CA MET A 201 10.68 -1.40 -3.26
C MET A 201 9.20 -1.44 -3.64
N HIS A 202 8.31 -0.94 -2.77
CA HIS A 202 6.86 -1.00 -2.95
C HIS A 202 6.33 -2.43 -3.18
N ASP A 203 6.95 -3.41 -2.52
CA ASP A 203 6.54 -4.82 -2.58
C ASP A 203 5.18 -5.00 -1.87
N SER A 204 4.12 -5.12 -2.67
CA SER A 204 2.75 -5.28 -2.21
C SER A 204 2.31 -6.73 -2.06
N CYS A 205 3.07 -7.68 -2.61
CA CYS A 205 2.71 -9.09 -2.72
C CYS A 205 3.55 -9.98 -1.81
N GLU A 206 4.40 -9.39 -0.97
CA GLU A 206 5.30 -10.10 -0.05
C GLU A 206 6.32 -10.98 -0.79
N ASP A 207 6.69 -10.56 -2.00
CA ASP A 207 7.66 -11.28 -2.84
C ASP A 207 9.05 -11.29 -2.20
N ILE A 208 9.41 -10.23 -1.45
CA ILE A 208 10.66 -10.16 -0.70
C ILE A 208 10.65 -11.16 0.46
N ASP A 209 9.54 -11.28 1.20
CA ASP A 209 9.41 -12.27 2.29
C ASP A 209 9.46 -13.69 1.73
N TYR A 210 8.74 -13.94 0.64
CA TYR A 210 8.75 -15.24 -0.04
C TYR A 210 10.16 -15.63 -0.49
N PHE A 211 10.88 -14.70 -1.12
CA PHE A 211 12.26 -14.92 -1.54
C PHE A 211 13.21 -15.23 -0.37
N ILE A 212 13.08 -14.50 0.74
CA ILE A 212 13.96 -14.65 1.91
C ILE A 212 13.63 -15.93 2.69
N TYR A 213 12.37 -16.12 3.07
CA TYR A 213 11.97 -17.15 4.04
C TYR A 213 11.59 -18.47 3.38
N GLU A 214 10.85 -18.44 2.28
CA GLU A 214 10.37 -19.65 1.61
C GLU A 214 11.43 -20.22 0.67
N LEU A 215 12.03 -19.36 -0.17
CA LEU A 215 13.05 -19.78 -1.14
C LEU A 215 14.47 -19.84 -0.58
N ASP A 216 14.68 -19.46 0.68
CA ASP A 216 16.01 -19.38 1.32
C ASP A 216 17.00 -18.58 0.45
N TYR A 217 16.65 -17.31 0.19
CA TYR A 217 17.41 -16.40 -0.65
C TYR A 217 17.65 -16.93 -2.08
N GLY A 218 16.65 -17.62 -2.63
CA GLY A 218 16.68 -18.21 -3.98
C GLY A 218 17.35 -19.60 -4.08
N ARG A 219 17.89 -20.16 -2.99
CA ARG A 219 18.55 -21.47 -2.99
C ARG A 219 17.61 -22.64 -3.30
N LYS A 220 16.34 -22.50 -2.91
CA LYS A 220 15.29 -23.51 -3.10
C LYS A 220 14.46 -23.26 -4.37
N TYR A 221 14.83 -22.27 -5.18
CA TYR A 221 14.10 -21.96 -6.41
C TYR A 221 14.30 -23.05 -7.47
N GLU A 222 13.20 -23.49 -8.07
CA GLU A 222 13.16 -24.35 -9.25
C GLU A 222 12.30 -23.69 -10.35
N PRO A 223 12.64 -23.86 -11.64
CA PRO A 223 11.84 -23.34 -12.75
C PRO A 223 10.39 -23.84 -12.68
N GLY A 224 9.43 -22.93 -12.84
CA GLY A 224 8.00 -23.23 -12.78
C GLY A 224 7.35 -23.18 -11.38
N MET A 225 8.12 -22.86 -10.33
CA MET A 225 7.56 -22.70 -8.97
C MET A 225 6.73 -21.43 -8.79
N ILE A 226 7.05 -20.38 -9.53
CA ILE A 226 6.42 -19.06 -9.43
C ILE A 226 5.99 -18.66 -10.82
N LYS A 227 4.74 -18.23 -10.95
CA LYS A 227 4.15 -17.84 -12.22
C LYS A 227 3.44 -16.51 -12.10
N ASP A 228 3.47 -15.74 -13.17
CA ASP A 228 2.72 -14.49 -13.29
C ASP A 228 1.24 -14.74 -13.62
N GLU A 229 0.48 -13.66 -13.74
CA GLU A 229 -0.94 -13.69 -14.10
C GLU A 229 -1.22 -14.28 -15.50
N HIS A 230 -0.19 -14.45 -16.33
CA HIS A 230 -0.25 -14.98 -17.69
C HIS A 230 0.32 -16.42 -17.79
N ASP A 231 0.52 -17.10 -16.65
CA ASP A 231 1.12 -18.43 -16.54
C ASP A 231 2.57 -18.50 -17.04
N GLN A 232 3.28 -17.38 -17.11
CA GLN A 232 4.71 -17.32 -17.42
C GLN A 232 5.54 -17.47 -16.15
N ASP A 233 6.62 -18.25 -16.25
CA ASP A 233 7.51 -18.50 -15.13
C ASP A 233 8.25 -17.23 -14.71
N ILE A 234 8.14 -16.88 -13.43
CA ILE A 234 8.89 -15.79 -12.80
C ILE A 234 10.16 -16.36 -12.20
N ASP A 235 11.29 -15.74 -12.52
CA ASP A 235 12.61 -16.21 -12.11
C ASP A 235 13.10 -15.53 -10.84
N PHE A 236 12.96 -16.21 -9.69
CA PHE A 236 13.47 -15.76 -8.40
C PHE A 236 14.73 -16.53 -7.98
N SER A 237 15.55 -16.98 -8.94
CA SER A 237 16.77 -17.71 -8.62
C SER A 237 17.86 -16.85 -7.95
N THR A 238 17.74 -15.52 -8.01
CA THR A 238 18.72 -14.56 -7.46
C THR A 238 18.05 -13.27 -7.02
N ALA A 239 18.67 -12.56 -6.07
CA ALA A 239 18.20 -11.25 -5.61
C ALA A 239 18.10 -10.22 -6.76
N GLY A 240 19.02 -10.28 -7.73
CA GLY A 240 18.99 -9.42 -8.90
C GLY A 240 17.76 -9.58 -9.78
N LYS A 241 17.29 -10.81 -9.97
CA LYS A 241 16.07 -11.08 -10.75
C LYS A 241 14.81 -10.70 -9.98
N LEU A 242 14.80 -10.90 -8.66
CA LEU A 242 13.75 -10.35 -7.80
C LEU A 242 13.69 -8.81 -7.92
N TYR A 243 14.83 -8.13 -7.91
CA TYR A 243 14.89 -6.68 -8.11
C TYR A 243 14.29 -6.27 -9.46
N ASP A 244 14.69 -6.94 -10.54
CA ASP A 244 14.18 -6.66 -11.89
C ASP A 244 12.66 -6.85 -11.97
N TYR A 245 12.14 -7.90 -11.32
CA TYR A 245 10.72 -8.17 -11.21
C TYR A 245 9.98 -7.08 -10.43
N LEU A 246 10.44 -6.73 -9.23
CA LEU A 246 9.84 -5.69 -8.38
C LEU A 246 9.82 -4.31 -9.04
N ARG A 247 10.80 -4.03 -9.92
CA ARG A 247 10.87 -2.78 -10.69
C ARG A 247 10.11 -2.81 -12.01
N GLY A 248 9.45 -3.92 -12.35
CA GLY A 248 8.76 -4.09 -13.63
C GLY A 248 9.70 -4.11 -14.84
N ALA A 249 10.98 -4.40 -14.63
CA ALA A 249 11.98 -4.56 -15.68
C ALA A 249 12.00 -5.99 -16.26
N ALA A 250 11.41 -6.96 -15.55
CA ALA A 250 11.14 -8.29 -16.08
C ALA A 250 9.77 -8.28 -16.81
N GLY A 251 9.72 -7.75 -18.03
CA GLY A 251 8.51 -7.82 -18.85
C GLY A 251 8.30 -6.72 -19.90
N LEU A 252 9.30 -6.47 -20.76
CA LEU A 252 9.10 -6.10 -22.18
C LEU A 252 10.11 -6.84 -23.04
#